data_AF-A0A8J8MFD4-F1
#
_entry.id   AF-A0A8J8MFD4-F1
#
_cell.length_a   1.000
_cell.length_b   1.000
_cell.length_c   1.000
_cell.angle_alpha   90.00
_cell.angle_beta   90.00
_cell.angle_gamma   90.00
#
_symmetry.space_group_name_H-M   'P 1'
#
loop_
_entity.id
_entity.type
_entity.pdbx_description
1 polymer ?
#
loop_
_entity_poly.entity_id
_entity_poly.type
_entity_poly.pdbx_seq_one_letter_code
_entity_poly.pdbx_strand_id
1 'polypeptide(L)' 'MANGQPITGADASFYMHEAAEATMMQKGIAYKAAHEAVLQKYNVSPYSVYHPEVIQQFSEWFNQGFKNFWGLK' A
#
# COMPACT_ATOMS: atom_id res chain seq x y z
N MET A 1 -0.96 -12.64 10.63
CA MET A 1 -0.54 -13.98 10.15
C MET A 1 -0.54 -14.94 11.33
N ALA A 2 -1.56 -15.79 11.49
CA ALA A 2 -1.68 -16.62 12.71
C ALA A 2 -1.78 -18.13 12.44
N ASN A 3 -1.91 -18.55 11.18
CA ASN A 3 -2.41 -19.89 10.83
C ASN A 3 -1.90 -20.41 9.47
N GLY A 4 -0.80 -19.85 8.95
CA GLY A 4 -0.18 -20.32 7.68
C GLY A 4 -1.00 -20.04 6.41
N GLN A 5 -2.10 -19.31 6.51
CA GLN A 5 -2.88 -18.90 5.34
C GLN A 5 -2.13 -17.80 4.56
N PRO A 6 -2.13 -17.87 3.22
CA PRO A 6 -1.61 -16.80 2.38
C PRO A 6 -2.34 -15.48 2.69
N ILE A 7 -1.58 -14.39 2.79
CA ILE A 7 -2.17 -13.06 2.82
C ILE A 7 -2.67 -12.75 1.40
N THR A 8 -3.86 -12.17 1.29
CA THR A 8 -4.48 -11.81 -0.01
C THR A 8 -5.04 -10.39 0.03
N GLY A 9 -5.43 -9.86 -1.12
CA GLY A 9 -6.13 -8.56 -1.20
C GLY A 9 -5.25 -7.38 -0.78
N ALA A 10 -5.84 -6.39 -0.10
CA ALA A 10 -5.17 -5.15 0.26
C ALA A 10 -3.99 -5.36 1.24
N ASP A 11 -4.10 -6.32 2.17
CA ASP A 11 -2.97 -6.62 3.06
C ASP A 11 -1.77 -7.17 2.27
N ALA A 12 -2.01 -8.04 1.30
CA ALA A 12 -0.93 -8.55 0.45
C ALA A 12 -0.32 -7.43 -0.40
N SER A 13 -1.16 -6.55 -0.95
CA SER A 13 -0.74 -5.34 -1.68
C SER A 13 0.18 -4.48 -0.81
N PHE A 14 -0.25 -4.18 0.42
CA PHE A 14 0.50 -3.40 1.40
C PHE A 14 1.87 -4.02 1.69
N TYR A 15 1.92 -5.27 2.17
CA TYR A 15 3.19 -5.90 2.56
C TYR A 15 4.16 -6.04 1.38
N MET A 16 3.64 -6.35 0.18
CA MET A 16 4.48 -6.45 -1.03
C MET A 16 5.01 -5.09 -1.49
N HIS A 17 4.21 -4.03 -1.33
CA HIS A 17 4.62 -2.66 -1.59
C HIS A 17 5.74 -2.24 -0.64
N GLU A 18 5.50 -2.32 0.67
CA GLU A 18 6.45 -1.91 1.71
C GLU A 18 7.78 -2.69 1.63
N ALA A 19 7.72 -4.01 1.42
CA ALA A 19 8.92 -4.83 1.29
C ALA A 19 9.76 -4.46 0.07
N ALA A 20 9.12 -4.19 -1.07
CA ALA A 20 9.82 -3.79 -2.29
C ALA A 20 10.42 -2.38 -2.16
N GLU A 21 9.69 -1.46 -1.53
CA GLU A 21 10.15 -0.09 -1.28
C GLU A 21 11.36 -0.08 -0.34
N ALA A 22 11.28 -0.80 0.79
CA ALA A 22 12.39 -0.96 1.72
C ALA A 22 13.63 -1.57 1.04
N THR A 23 13.45 -2.56 0.16
CA THR A 23 14.55 -3.16 -0.61
C THR A 23 15.23 -2.15 -1.53
N MET A 24 14.46 -1.25 -2.14
CA MET A 24 15.01 -0.18 -2.98
C MET A 24 15.74 0.88 -2.13
N MET A 25 15.16 1.26 -0.99
CA MET A 25 15.78 2.21 -0.08
C MET A 25 17.10 1.69 0.50
N GLN A 26 17.19 0.40 0.82
CA GLN A 26 18.44 -0.25 1.22
C GLN A 26 19.53 -0.18 0.15
N LYS A 27 19.15 -0.05 -1.13
CA LYS A 27 20.07 0.14 -2.27
C LYS A 27 20.41 1.62 -2.51
N GLY A 28 20.00 2.52 -1.62
CA GLY A 28 20.29 3.96 -1.72
C GLY A 28 19.28 4.75 -2.56
N ILE A 29 18.16 4.16 -2.96
CA ILE A 29 17.10 4.87 -3.68
C ILE A 29 16.30 5.70 -2.68
N ALA A 30 16.07 6.98 -2.97
CA ALA A 30 15.26 7.84 -2.12
C ALA A 30 13.81 7.34 -2.02
N TYR A 31 13.20 7.46 -0.84
CA TYR A 31 11.83 7.00 -0.55
C TYR A 31 10.83 7.32 -1.67
N LYS A 32 10.74 8.58 -2.09
CA LYS A 32 9.78 9.00 -3.13
C LYS A 32 9.97 8.24 -4.46
N ALA A 33 11.22 8.07 -4.88
CA ALA A 33 11.53 7.34 -6.11
C ALA A 33 11.27 5.84 -5.97
N ALA A 34 11.56 5.26 -4.79
CA ALA A 34 11.23 3.87 -4.49
C ALA A 34 9.71 3.65 -4.52
N HIS A 35 8.94 4.53 -3.87
CA HIS A 35 7.49 4.49 -3.81
C HIS A 35 6.86 4.49 -5.21
N GLU A 36 7.23 5.47 -6.04
CA GLU A 36 6.74 5.59 -7.41
C GLU A 36 7.14 4.38 -8.27
N ALA A 37 8.38 3.89 -8.14
CA ALA A 37 8.86 2.74 -8.89
C ALA A 37 8.13 1.44 -8.50
N VAL A 38 7.79 1.25 -7.23
CA VAL A 38 7.07 0.05 -6.76
C VAL A 38 5.62 0.04 -7.24
N LEU A 39 4.94 1.18 -7.20
CA LEU A 39 3.59 1.32 -7.77
C LEU A 39 3.58 0.95 -9.26
N GLN A 40 4.57 1.44 -10.02
CA GLN A 40 4.73 1.09 -11.43
C GLN A 40 5.07 -0.40 -11.63
N LYS A 41 5.98 -0.95 -10.83
CA LYS A 41 6.42 -2.35 -10.92
C LYS A 41 5.25 -3.33 -10.80
N TYR A 42 4.36 -3.09 -9.85
CA TYR A 42 3.19 -3.96 -9.63
C TYR A 42 1.95 -3.51 -10.41
N ASN A 43 2.02 -2.39 -11.13
CA ASN A 43 0.92 -1.80 -11.87
C ASN A 43 -0.36 -1.67 -11.02
N VAL A 44 -0.18 -1.25 -9.76
CA VAL A 44 -1.26 -1.08 -8.79
C VAL A 44 -1.60 0.39 -8.61
N SER A 45 -2.86 0.66 -8.26
CA SER A 45 -3.28 2.01 -7.89
C SER A 45 -2.62 2.43 -6.58
N PRO A 46 -2.12 3.68 -6.44
CA PRO A 46 -1.65 4.19 -5.15
C PRO A 46 -2.72 4.12 -4.06
N TYR A 47 -4.00 4.15 -4.43
CA TYR A 47 -5.11 4.05 -3.49
C TYR A 47 -5.35 2.64 -2.96
N SER A 48 -4.76 1.62 -3.58
CA SER A 48 -4.92 0.21 -3.21
C SER A 48 -3.91 -0.29 -2.18
N VAL A 49 -2.93 0.55 -1.80
CA VAL A 49 -1.85 0.18 -0.89
C VAL A 49 -2.35 0.01 0.55
N TYR A 50 -3.36 0.77 0.97
CA TYR A 50 -3.90 0.69 2.33
C TYR A 50 -5.28 0.01 2.36
N HIS A 51 -5.50 -0.83 3.38
CA HIS A 51 -6.77 -1.50 3.62
C HIS A 51 -7.87 -0.48 4.02
N PRO A 52 -9.13 -0.67 3.59
CA PRO A 52 -10.24 0.23 3.94
C PRO A 52 -10.41 0.47 5.44
N GLU A 53 -10.17 -0.54 6.28
CA GLU A 53 -10.24 -0.42 7.74
C GLU A 53 -9.21 0.59 8.29
N VAL A 54 -7.98 0.57 7.75
CA VAL A 54 -6.93 1.54 8.12
C VAL A 54 -7.33 2.94 7.66
N ILE A 55 -7.89 3.06 6.44
CA ILE A 55 -8.37 4.33 5.90
C ILE A 55 -9.51 4.90 6.74
N GLN A 56 -10.42 4.06 7.25
CA GLN A 56 -11.50 4.49 8.15
C GLN A 56 -10.96 4.90 9.52
N GLN A 57 -10.09 4.09 10.11
CA GLN A 57 -9.54 4.34 11.44
C GLN A 57 -8.69 5.62 11.49
N PHE A 58 -7.94 5.90 10.42
CA PHE A 58 -7.06 7.06 10.31
C PHE A 58 -7.53 8.04 9.23
N SER A 59 -8.85 8.25 9.14
CA SER A 59 -9.45 8.99 8.00
C SER A 59 -8.96 10.42 7.79
N GLU A 60 -8.35 11.04 8.80
CA GLU A 60 -7.71 12.36 8.72
C GLU A 60 -6.37 12.34 7.95
N TRP A 61 -5.72 11.18 7.85
CA TRP A 61 -4.44 10.98 7.13
C TRP A 61 -4.65 10.64 5.65
N PHE A 62 -5.88 10.29 5.27
CA PHE A 62 -6.24 9.86 3.92
C PHE A 62 -7.16 10.85 3.24
N ASN A 63 -6.81 11.22 2.01
CA ASN A 63 -7.65 12.09 1.19
C ASN A 63 -8.91 11.34 0.69
N GLN A 64 -9.85 12.11 0.12
CA GLN A 64 -11.09 11.56 -0.43
C GLN A 64 -10.87 10.53 -1.56
N GLY A 65 -9.73 10.57 -2.25
CA GLY A 65 -9.38 9.60 -3.30
C GLY A 65 -9.28 8.16 -2.78
N PHE A 66 -8.67 7.96 -1.61
CA PHE A 66 -8.63 6.66 -0.95
C PHE A 66 -10.02 6.16 -0.58
N LYS A 67 -10.86 7.02 -0.01
CA LYS A 67 -12.25 6.67 0.34
C LYS A 67 -13.05 6.29 -0.89
N ASN A 68 -12.94 7.07 -1.97
CA ASN A 68 -13.64 6.82 -3.23
C ASN A 68 -13.20 5.50 -3.88
N PHE A 69 -11.90 5.18 -3.88
CA PHE A 69 -11.38 3.93 -4.45
C PHE A 69 -12.00 2.70 -3.78
N TRP A 70 -12.18 2.75 -2.46
CA TRP A 70 -12.75 1.66 -1.67
C TRP A 70 -14.27 1.73 -1.49
N GLY A 71 -14.94 2.73 -2.09
CA GLY A 71 -16.39 2.94 -1.93
C GLY A 71 -16.81 3.30 -0.50
N LEU A 72 -15.89 3.89 0.28
CA LEU A 72 -16.14 4.32 1.65
C LEU A 72 -16.88 5.68 1.63
N LYS A 73 -17.97 5.78 2.41
CA LYS A 73 -18.75 7.02 2.57
C LYS A 73 -18.17 7.91 3.64
#